data_AF-A0A956DM95-F1
#
_entry.id   AF-A0A956DM95-F1
#
_cell.length_a   1.000
_cell.length_b   1.000
_cell.length_c   1.000
_cell.angle_alpha   90.00
_cell.angle_beta   90.00
_cell.angle_gamma   90.00
#
_symmetry.space_group_name_H-M   'P 1'
#
loop_
_entity.id
_entity.type
_entity.pdbx_description
1 polymer ?
#
loop_
_entity_poly.entity_id
_entity_poly.type
_entity_poly.pdbx_seq_one_letter_code
_entity_poly.pdbx_strand_id
1 'polypeptide(L)'
;MMTRLSSFLAAVTRFVTRHVALTLVLSALAAAAYGFGVSKVEFSTAYRIFFPEGDPGLTALTRLEDVFTKTDNVLVVIHRPGGVFDRRALAAVQRATEAGWQLPHASRVDSLTNFQHFESTEDDIVQGPLVARPARELSDDELAAIQQAALGDPVLSGSLVSRKSTRLHSILITLRCLPSFA
;
A
#
# COMPACT_ATOMS: atom_id res chain seq x y z
N MET A 1 25.43 52.94 -23.39
CA MET A 1 25.22 51.54 -22.97
C MET A 1 24.42 50.73 -23.99
N MET A 2 23.33 51.25 -24.54
CA MET A 2 22.46 50.56 -25.53
C MET A 2 23.14 50.21 -26.87
N THR A 3 24.11 51.00 -27.34
CA THR A 3 24.82 50.77 -28.62
C THR A 3 25.86 49.63 -28.58
N ARG A 4 26.42 49.33 -27.40
CA ARG A 4 27.32 48.18 -27.22
C ARG A 4 26.55 46.87 -27.15
N LEU A 5 25.33 46.90 -26.61
CA LEU A 5 24.44 45.74 -26.56
C LEU A 5 23.90 45.37 -27.95
N SER A 6 23.49 46.36 -28.75
CA SER A 6 22.97 46.11 -30.10
C SER A 6 24.04 45.58 -31.06
N SER A 7 25.27 46.12 -30.99
CA SER A 7 26.40 45.61 -31.78
C SER A 7 26.83 44.21 -31.35
N PHE A 8 26.79 43.91 -30.05
CA PHE A 8 27.04 42.56 -29.54
C PHE A 8 25.98 41.55 -30.01
N LEU A 9 24.69 41.87 -29.88
CA LEU A 9 23.60 41.02 -30.36
C LEU A 9 23.68 40.79 -31.88
N ALA A 10 23.98 41.83 -32.66
CA ALA A 10 24.16 41.71 -34.11
C ALA A 10 25.36 40.81 -34.48
N ALA A 11 26.45 40.86 -33.71
CA ALA A 11 27.61 39.98 -33.92
C ALA A 11 27.28 38.51 -33.59
N VAL A 12 26.55 38.26 -32.50
CA VAL A 12 26.08 36.91 -32.12
C VAL A 12 25.13 36.35 -33.17
N THR A 13 24.13 37.12 -33.61
CA THR A 13 23.19 36.67 -34.66
C THR A 13 23.91 36.34 -35.97
N ARG A 14 24.90 37.15 -36.35
CA ARG A 14 25.70 36.91 -37.57
C ARG A 14 26.59 35.67 -37.43
N PHE A 15 27.13 35.40 -36.24
CA PHE A 15 27.88 34.18 -35.95
C PHE A 15 27.00 32.92 -36.00
N VAL A 16 25.82 32.98 -35.38
CA VAL A 16 24.84 31.88 -35.35
C VAL A 16 24.35 31.52 -36.75
N THR A 17 24.04 32.53 -37.58
CA THR A 17 23.57 32.33 -38.96
C THR A 17 24.67 31.91 -39.93
N ARG A 18 25.93 32.28 -39.69
CA ARG A 18 27.08 31.85 -40.51
C ARG A 18 27.58 30.45 -40.14
N HIS A 19 27.42 30.03 -38.90
CA HIS A 19 27.86 28.73 -38.38
C HIS A 19 26.71 27.91 -37.77
N VAL A 20 25.63 27.73 -38.55
CA VAL A 20 24.39 27.04 -38.10
C VAL A 20 24.66 25.64 -37.56
N ALA A 21 25.45 24.83 -38.28
CA ALA A 21 25.78 23.46 -37.86
C ALA A 21 26.53 23.42 -36.53
N LEU A 22 27.52 24.30 -36.34
CA LEU A 22 28.29 24.40 -35.09
C LEU A 22 27.39 24.81 -33.92
N THR A 23 26.50 25.77 -34.14
CA THR A 23 25.59 26.28 -33.10
C THR A 23 24.58 25.20 -32.69
N LEU A 24 24.04 24.45 -33.65
CA LEU A 24 23.15 23.32 -33.38
C LEU A 24 23.85 22.23 -32.55
N VAL A 25 25.06 21.82 -32.96
CA VAL A 25 25.85 20.82 -32.22
C VAL A 25 26.16 21.28 -30.80
N LEU A 26 26.57 22.55 -30.62
CA LEU A 26 26.83 23.10 -29.29
C LEU A 26 25.57 23.15 -28.42
N SER A 27 24.42 23.55 -28.98
CA SER A 27 23.15 23.54 -28.23
C SER A 27 22.70 22.13 -27.86
N ALA A 28 22.91 21.15 -28.75
CA ALA A 28 22.58 19.75 -28.50
C ALA A 28 23.51 19.14 -27.44
N LEU A 29 24.81 19.45 -27.49
CA LEU A 29 25.78 19.06 -26.46
C LEU A 29 25.45 19.68 -25.11
N ALA A 30 25.08 20.96 -25.07
CA ALA A 30 24.64 21.61 -23.84
C ALA A 30 23.37 20.96 -23.29
N ALA A 31 22.36 20.73 -24.14
CA ALA A 31 21.13 20.04 -23.74
C ALA A 31 21.41 18.62 -23.22
N ALA A 32 22.30 17.86 -23.87
CA ALA A 32 22.71 16.54 -23.41
C ALA A 32 23.47 16.59 -22.07
N ALA A 33 24.34 17.58 -21.89
CA ALA A 33 25.07 17.78 -20.63
C ALA A 33 24.12 18.12 -19.46
N TYR A 34 23.12 18.98 -19.68
CA TYR A 34 22.08 19.26 -18.68
C TYR A 34 21.15 18.06 -18.47
N GLY A 35 20.83 17.31 -19.52
CA GLY A 35 19.99 16.12 -19.47
C GLY A 35 20.66 14.92 -18.80
N PHE A 36 22.00 14.86 -18.74
CA PHE A 36 22.74 13.75 -18.13
C PHE A 36 22.36 13.53 -16.65
N GLY A 37 22.00 14.59 -15.93
CA GLY A 37 21.55 14.53 -14.54
C GLY A 37 20.16 13.93 -14.33
N VAL A 38 19.31 13.89 -15.37
CA VAL A 38 17.94 13.34 -15.27
C VAL A 38 17.97 11.84 -14.95
N SER A 39 19.01 11.13 -15.40
CA SER A 39 19.19 9.70 -15.11
C SER A 39 19.45 9.38 -13.64
N LYS A 40 19.81 10.39 -12.82
CA LYS A 40 20.06 10.26 -11.38
C LYS A 40 18.90 10.76 -10.51
N VAL A 41 17.78 11.13 -11.12
CA VAL A 41 16.59 11.58 -10.39
C VAL A 41 15.89 10.37 -9.81
N GLU A 42 16.02 10.19 -8.49
CA GLU A 42 15.31 9.17 -7.74
C GLU A 42 14.00 9.74 -7.18
N PHE A 43 12.89 9.04 -7.41
CA PHE A 43 11.62 9.36 -6.77
C PHE A 43 11.57 8.72 -5.38
N SER A 44 11.76 9.53 -4.35
CA SER A 44 11.53 9.10 -2.97
C SER A 44 10.12 9.48 -2.51
N THR A 45 9.35 8.50 -2.05
CA THR A 45 8.04 8.70 -1.40
C THR A 45 8.14 8.72 0.13
N ALA A 46 9.36 8.61 0.67
CA ALA A 46 9.57 8.57 2.11
C ALA A 46 9.34 9.96 2.70
N TYR A 47 8.38 10.09 3.63
CA TYR A 47 8.10 11.34 4.35
C TYR A 47 9.34 11.91 5.08
N ARG A 48 10.34 11.07 5.38
CA ARG A 48 11.59 11.42 6.06
C ARG A 48 12.38 12.50 5.31
N ILE A 49 12.23 12.61 3.98
CA ILE A 49 12.92 13.64 3.18
C ILE A 49 12.47 15.07 3.50
N PHE A 50 11.31 15.23 4.13
CA PHE A 50 10.79 16.54 4.54
C PHE A 50 11.36 17.01 5.88
N PHE A 51 12.11 16.17 6.60
CA PHE A 51 12.74 16.51 7.85
C PHE A 51 14.18 16.99 7.63
N PRO A 52 14.61 18.09 8.29
CA PRO A 52 15.99 18.52 8.23
C PRO A 52 16.92 17.48 8.86
N GLU A 53 18.18 17.45 8.42
CA GLU A 53 19.21 16.60 9.00
C GLU A 53 19.38 16.91 10.51
N GLY A 54 19.37 15.86 11.33
CA GLY A 54 19.50 15.99 12.79
C GLY A 54 18.21 16.31 13.56
N ASP A 55 17.03 16.21 12.92
CA ASP A 55 15.77 16.43 13.61
C ASP A 55 15.56 15.44 14.78
N PRO A 56 15.28 15.94 16.00
CA PRO A 56 15.09 15.08 17.17
C PRO A 56 13.80 14.24 17.06
N GLY A 57 12.78 14.71 16.35
CA GLY A 57 11.54 13.98 16.09
C GLY A 57 11.76 12.78 15.17
N LEU A 58 12.53 12.96 14.09
CA LEU A 58 12.92 11.86 13.21
C LEU A 58 13.78 10.81 13.94
N THR A 59 14.66 11.24 14.83
CA THR A 59 15.47 10.34 15.66
C THR A 59 14.62 9.53 16.62
N ALA A 60 13.66 10.17 17.31
CA ALA A 60 12.71 9.49 18.18
C ALA A 60 11.84 8.49 17.42
N LEU A 61 11.37 8.86 16.23
CA LEU A 61 10.58 8.00 15.34
C LEU A 61 11.39 6.79 14.86
N THR A 62 12.64 7.01 14.43
CA THR A 62 13.53 5.91 14.01
C THR A 62 13.75 4.92 15.14
N ARG A 63 13.98 5.39 16.37
CA ARG A 63 14.11 4.51 17.55
C ARG A 63 12.83 3.72 17.84
N LEU A 64 11.65 4.33 17.66
CA LEU A 64 10.38 3.63 17.81
C LEU A 64 10.20 2.56 16.72
N GLU A 65 10.51 2.89 15.47
CA GLU A 65 10.45 1.95 14.34
C GLU A 65 11.45 0.80 14.49
N ASP A 66 12.64 1.03 15.05
CA ASP A 66 13.65 0.00 15.32
C ASP A 66 13.19 -0.98 16.42
N VAL A 67 12.52 -0.47 17.47
CA VAL A 67 12.03 -1.30 18.58
C VAL A 67 10.73 -2.04 18.21
N PHE A 68 9.80 -1.36 17.54
CA PHE A 68 8.46 -1.90 17.27
C PHE A 68 8.27 -2.45 15.85
N THR A 69 9.29 -2.35 14.99
CA THR A 69 9.30 -2.73 13.57
C THR A 69 8.27 -1.95 12.73
N LYS A 70 8.73 -1.37 11.61
CA LYS A 70 7.82 -0.75 10.64
C LYS A 70 6.84 -1.80 10.10
N THR A 71 5.56 -1.53 10.27
CA THR A 71 4.48 -2.41 9.84
C THR A 71 3.73 -1.73 8.70
N ASP A 72 3.87 -2.27 7.49
CA ASP A 72 3.13 -1.79 6.32
C ASP A 72 1.86 -2.63 6.19
N ASN A 73 0.70 -1.98 5.96
CA ASN A 73 -0.57 -2.68 5.89
C ASN A 73 -1.23 -2.48 4.53
N VAL A 74 -1.71 -3.58 3.93
CA VAL A 74 -2.53 -3.57 2.72
C VAL A 74 -3.95 -3.96 3.11
N LEU A 75 -4.89 -3.06 2.89
CA LEU A 75 -6.31 -3.31 3.13
C LEU A 75 -7.00 -3.66 1.81
N VAL A 76 -7.51 -4.88 1.70
CA VAL A 76 -8.33 -5.32 0.57
C VAL A 76 -9.79 -5.30 1.00
N VAL A 77 -10.64 -4.58 0.27
CA VAL A 77 -12.07 -4.47 0.58
C VAL A 77 -12.89 -5.17 -0.51
N ILE A 78 -13.74 -6.10 -0.10
CA ILE A 78 -14.69 -6.80 -0.95
C ILE A 78 -16.09 -6.24 -0.67
N HIS A 79 -16.73 -5.74 -1.73
CA HIS A 79 -18.11 -5.24 -1.68
C HIS A 79 -19.06 -6.21 -2.38
N ARG A 80 -20.13 -6.60 -1.69
CA ARG A 80 -21.19 -7.46 -2.21
C ARG A 80 -22.57 -6.86 -1.92
N PRO A 81 -23.35 -6.44 -2.94
CA PRO A 81 -24.64 -5.79 -2.74
C PRO A 81 -25.66 -6.64 -1.95
N GLY A 82 -25.62 -7.97 -2.11
CA GLY A 82 -26.49 -8.93 -1.43
C GLY A 82 -26.08 -9.28 0.00
N GLY A 83 -25.02 -8.67 0.53
CA GLY A 83 -24.41 -9.03 1.81
C GLY A 83 -23.14 -9.88 1.64
N VAL A 84 -22.29 -9.90 2.66
CA VAL A 84 -21.00 -10.63 2.66
C VAL A 84 -21.06 -12.00 3.32
N PHE A 85 -22.16 -12.29 4.02
CA PHE A 85 -22.43 -13.59 4.64
C PHE A 85 -23.11 -14.55 3.65
N ASP A 86 -22.56 -14.63 2.44
CA ASP A 86 -23.00 -15.57 1.41
C ASP A 86 -21.85 -16.51 1.05
N ARG A 87 -22.17 -17.74 0.62
CA ARG A 87 -21.18 -18.78 0.27
C ARG A 87 -20.13 -18.28 -0.73
N ARG A 88 -20.53 -17.46 -1.70
CA ARG A 88 -19.65 -16.95 -2.76
C ARG A 88 -18.74 -15.85 -2.25
N ALA A 89 -19.24 -14.96 -1.40
CA ALA A 89 -18.48 -13.89 -0.75
C ALA A 89 -17.46 -14.47 0.23
N LEU A 90 -17.88 -15.35 1.14
CA LEU A 90 -16.97 -16.04 2.07
C LEU A 90 -15.93 -16.89 1.33
N ALA A 91 -16.30 -17.57 0.23
CA ALA A 91 -15.34 -18.30 -0.60
C ALA A 91 -14.37 -17.38 -1.37
N ALA A 92 -14.76 -16.14 -1.66
CA ALA A 92 -13.86 -15.14 -2.22
C ALA A 92 -12.88 -14.64 -1.14
N VAL A 93 -13.37 -14.41 0.07
CA VAL A 93 -12.55 -14.02 1.23
C VAL A 93 -11.53 -15.11 1.55
N GLN A 94 -11.93 -16.38 1.68
CA GLN A 94 -11.00 -17.49 1.93
C GLN A 94 -9.88 -17.54 0.89
N ARG A 95 -10.23 -17.42 -0.40
CA ARG A 95 -9.23 -17.41 -1.49
C ARG A 95 -8.32 -16.19 -1.43
N ALA A 96 -8.86 -15.02 -1.12
CA ALA A 96 -8.06 -13.81 -1.00
C ALA A 96 -7.15 -13.85 0.24
N THR A 97 -7.60 -14.46 1.35
CA THR A 97 -6.78 -14.72 2.53
C THR A 97 -5.63 -15.67 2.22
N GLU A 98 -5.91 -16.78 1.52
CA GLU A 98 -4.87 -17.74 1.08
C GLU A 98 -3.86 -17.07 0.15
N ALA A 99 -4.33 -16.30 -0.83
CA ALA A 99 -3.45 -15.55 -1.73
C ALA A 99 -2.64 -14.48 -0.99
N GLY A 100 -3.22 -13.85 0.04
CA GLY A 100 -2.54 -12.86 0.87
C GLY A 100 -1.32 -13.42 1.60
N TRP A 101 -1.38 -14.69 2.02
CA TRP A 101 -0.24 -15.38 2.64
C TRP A 101 0.90 -15.66 1.66
N GLN A 102 0.62 -15.72 0.35
CA GLN A 102 1.62 -15.91 -0.69
C GLN A 102 2.33 -14.61 -1.10
N LEU A 103 1.88 -13.46 -0.59
CA LEU A 103 2.54 -12.19 -0.89
C LEU A 103 3.93 -12.13 -0.23
N PRO A 104 4.94 -11.60 -0.93
CA PRO A 104 6.25 -11.41 -0.34
C PRO A 104 6.15 -10.46 0.86
N HIS A 105 6.90 -10.78 1.92
CA HIS A 105 6.90 -10.06 3.19
C HIS A 105 5.59 -10.10 3.99
N ALA A 106 4.59 -10.89 3.58
CA ALA A 106 3.39 -11.11 4.40
C ALA A 106 3.77 -11.77 5.73
N SER A 107 3.44 -11.10 6.83
CA SER A 107 3.69 -11.58 8.19
C SER A 107 2.40 -11.97 8.91
N ARG A 108 1.28 -11.35 8.55
CA ARG A 108 -0.04 -11.65 9.08
C ARG A 108 -1.11 -11.31 8.06
N VAL A 109 -2.14 -12.13 7.97
CA VAL A 109 -3.34 -11.85 7.18
C VAL A 109 -4.54 -12.05 8.10
N ASP A 110 -5.33 -11.00 8.28
CA ASP A 110 -6.56 -11.02 9.08
C ASP A 110 -7.78 -10.89 8.16
N SER A 111 -8.73 -11.80 8.32
CA SER A 111 -10.02 -11.76 7.66
C SER A 111 -11.09 -12.39 8.56
N LEU A 112 -12.36 -12.18 8.24
CA LEU A 112 -13.44 -12.85 8.95
C LEU A 112 -13.31 -14.38 8.93
N THR A 113 -12.76 -14.97 7.86
CA THR A 113 -12.75 -16.42 7.69
C THR A 113 -11.70 -17.10 8.57
N ASN A 114 -10.62 -16.40 8.91
CA ASN A 114 -9.56 -16.92 9.77
C ASN A 114 -9.55 -16.30 11.18
N PHE A 115 -10.57 -15.50 11.50
CA PHE A 115 -10.74 -14.96 12.84
C PHE A 115 -10.90 -16.08 13.85
N GLN A 116 -10.15 -16.01 14.95
CA GLN A 116 -10.18 -17.03 15.99
C GLN A 116 -11.48 -16.91 16.79
N HIS A 117 -12.34 -17.90 16.65
CA HIS A 117 -13.58 -18.02 17.38
C HIS A 117 -13.48 -19.16 18.40
N PHE A 118 -14.05 -18.93 19.59
CA PHE A 118 -14.10 -19.92 20.65
C PHE A 118 -15.55 -20.37 20.79
N GLU A 119 -15.79 -21.65 20.55
CA GLU A 119 -17.08 -22.28 20.79
C GLU A 119 -16.95 -23.21 22.00
N SER A 120 -17.84 -23.05 22.97
CA SER A 120 -17.95 -23.95 24.10
C SER A 120 -19.00 -25.02 23.79
N THR A 121 -18.61 -26.29 23.78
CA THR A 121 -19.52 -27.43 23.67
C THR A 121 -19.45 -28.23 24.97
N GLU A 122 -20.52 -28.15 25.78
CA GLU A 122 -20.67 -28.79 27.10
C GLU A 122 -19.53 -28.48 28.09
N ASP A 123 -18.40 -29.20 28.02
CA ASP A 123 -17.23 -29.02 28.88
C ASP A 123 -15.93 -28.73 28.11
N ASP A 124 -15.97 -28.70 26.77
CA ASP A 124 -14.83 -28.45 25.89
C ASP A 124 -14.90 -27.07 25.23
N ILE A 125 -13.76 -26.39 25.18
CA ILE A 125 -13.58 -25.16 24.40
C ILE A 125 -12.84 -25.52 23.12
N VAL A 126 -13.53 -25.43 21.98
CA VAL A 126 -12.93 -25.60 20.66
C VAL A 126 -12.54 -24.23 20.12
N GLN A 127 -11.25 -24.06 19.84
CA GLN A 127 -10.72 -22.87 19.20
C GLN A 127 -10.48 -23.16 17.72
N GLY A 128 -10.97 -22.28 16.86
CA GLY A 128 -10.73 -22.41 15.42
C GLY A 128 -11.06 -21.16 14.63
N PRO A 129 -10.77 -21.16 13.32
CA PRO A 129 -11.25 -20.12 12.42
C PRO A 129 -12.78 -20.09 12.42
N LEU A 130 -13.37 -18.88 12.44
CA LEU A 130 -14.81 -18.65 12.37
C LEU A 130 -15.46 -19.33 11.15
N VAL A 131 -14.69 -19.54 10.09
CA VAL A 131 -15.12 -20.32 8.92
C VAL A 131 -14.17 -21.51 8.72
N ALA A 132 -14.41 -22.58 9.47
CA ALA A 132 -13.56 -23.78 9.49
C ALA A 132 -13.64 -24.65 8.24
N ARG A 133 -14.77 -24.62 7.51
CA ARG A 133 -14.99 -25.43 6.30
C ARG A 133 -14.94 -24.56 5.04
N PRO A 134 -14.72 -25.15 3.86
CA PRO A 134 -14.83 -24.42 2.60
C PRO A 134 -16.20 -23.73 2.52
N ALA A 135 -16.22 -22.41 2.30
CA ALA A 135 -17.45 -21.62 2.41
C ALA A 135 -18.56 -22.04 1.41
N ARG A 136 -18.21 -22.81 0.38
CA ARG A 136 -19.15 -23.39 -0.58
C ARG A 136 -20.00 -24.53 0.02
N GLU A 137 -19.53 -25.15 1.09
CA GLU A 137 -20.14 -26.33 1.73
C GLU A 137 -20.96 -25.98 2.97
N LEU A 138 -20.99 -24.70 3.36
CA LEU A 138 -21.75 -24.23 4.52
C LEU A 138 -23.26 -24.32 4.28
N SER A 139 -24.00 -24.72 5.31
CA SER A 139 -25.47 -24.63 5.34
C SER A 139 -25.93 -23.18 5.55
N ASP A 140 -27.21 -22.91 5.31
CA ASP A 140 -27.77 -21.59 5.58
C ASP A 140 -27.79 -21.27 7.08
N ASP A 141 -27.95 -22.29 7.94
CA ASP A 141 -27.91 -22.14 9.40
C ASP A 141 -26.51 -21.77 9.88
N GLU A 142 -25.46 -22.37 9.31
CA GLU A 142 -24.07 -22.03 9.62
C GLU A 142 -23.72 -20.61 9.17
N LEU A 143 -24.22 -20.17 8.01
CA LEU A 143 -24.03 -18.78 7.55
C LEU A 143 -24.70 -17.79 8.50
N ALA A 144 -25.89 -18.12 9.01
CA ALA A 144 -26.58 -17.31 10.00
C ALA A 144 -25.82 -17.26 11.33
N ALA A 145 -25.27 -18.38 11.79
CA ALA A 145 -24.44 -18.45 13.00
C ALA A 145 -23.17 -17.60 12.85
N ILE A 146 -22.45 -17.73 11.73
CA ILE A 146 -21.27 -16.92 11.40
C ILE A 146 -21.63 -15.43 11.39
N GLN A 147 -22.78 -15.08 10.81
CA GLN A 147 -23.25 -13.70 10.78
C GLN A 147 -23.52 -13.17 12.20
N GLN A 148 -24.17 -13.96 13.05
CA GLN A 148 -24.44 -13.56 14.44
C GLN A 148 -23.16 -13.39 15.25
N ALA A 149 -22.23 -14.35 15.15
CA ALA A 149 -20.92 -14.26 15.78
C ALA A 149 -20.14 -13.03 15.30
N ALA A 150 -20.12 -12.79 13.99
CA ALA A 150 -19.41 -11.66 13.39
C ALA A 150 -19.97 -10.28 13.77
N LEU A 151 -21.29 -10.18 13.95
CA LEU A 151 -21.96 -8.93 14.33
C LEU A 151 -21.97 -8.73 15.84
N GLY A 152 -21.92 -9.81 16.61
CA GLY A 152 -21.83 -9.80 18.08
C GLY A 152 -20.44 -9.44 18.59
N ASP A 153 -19.38 -9.72 17.83
CA ASP A 153 -18.01 -9.39 18.21
C ASP A 153 -17.66 -7.92 17.86
N PRO A 154 -17.33 -7.07 18.86
CA PRO A 154 -16.97 -5.67 18.63
C PRO A 154 -15.71 -5.45 17.77
N VAL A 155 -14.80 -6.43 17.73
CA VAL A 155 -13.56 -6.39 16.96
C VAL A 155 -13.86 -6.64 15.48
N LEU A 156 -14.72 -7.61 15.17
CA LEU A 156 -15.16 -7.88 13.80
C LEU A 156 -16.08 -6.77 13.26
N SER A 157 -17.02 -6.33 14.11
CA SER A 157 -17.99 -5.29 13.81
C SER A 157 -17.32 -3.91 13.72
N GLY A 158 -17.13 -3.41 12.50
CA GLY A 158 -16.53 -2.10 12.22
C GLY A 158 -15.05 -2.12 11.85
N SER A 159 -14.36 -3.26 11.99
CA SER A 159 -13.00 -3.47 11.46
C SER A 159 -13.02 -4.32 10.19
N LEU A 160 -13.54 -5.54 10.30
CA LEU A 160 -13.57 -6.53 9.19
C LEU A 160 -14.91 -6.58 8.46
N VAL A 161 -16.01 -6.21 9.12
CA VAL A 161 -17.35 -6.15 8.52
C VAL A 161 -18.02 -4.81 8.83
N SER A 162 -18.71 -4.22 7.86
CA SER A 162 -19.44 -2.97 8.07
C SER A 162 -20.65 -3.14 8.99
N ARG A 163 -20.69 -2.38 10.10
CA ARG A 163 -21.77 -2.41 11.10
C ARG A 163 -23.16 -2.15 10.54
N LYS A 164 -23.27 -1.24 9.57
CA LYS A 164 -24.57 -0.76 9.05
C LYS A 164 -25.06 -1.56 7.86
N SER A 165 -24.13 -2.05 7.04
CA SER A 165 -24.48 -2.49 5.70
C SER A 165 -24.34 -3.98 5.52
N THR A 166 -23.50 -4.69 6.29
CA THR A 166 -23.11 -6.09 6.05
C THR A 166 -22.72 -6.41 4.60
N ARG A 167 -22.42 -5.41 3.76
CA ARG A 167 -22.04 -5.53 2.34
C ARG A 167 -20.55 -5.37 2.11
N LEU A 168 -19.81 -4.93 3.11
CA LEU A 168 -18.37 -4.72 3.02
C LEU A 168 -17.65 -5.68 3.95
N HIS A 169 -16.63 -6.31 3.39
CA HIS A 169 -15.69 -7.17 4.08
C HIS A 169 -14.29 -6.66 3.82
N SER A 170 -13.47 -6.53 4.85
CA SER A 170 -12.07 -6.16 4.70
C SER A 170 -11.14 -7.32 5.06
N ILE A 171 -10.02 -7.39 4.35
CA ILE A 171 -8.91 -8.30 4.61
C ILE A 171 -7.70 -7.41 4.83
N LEU A 172 -7.10 -7.53 6.01
CA LEU A 172 -5.92 -6.76 6.37
C LEU A 172 -4.70 -7.66 6.20
N ILE A 173 -3.78 -7.26 5.35
CA ILE A 173 -2.51 -7.96 5.14
C ILE A 173 -1.41 -7.09 5.73
N THR A 174 -0.73 -7.63 6.73
CA THR A 174 0.39 -6.97 7.38
C THR A 174 1.69 -7.45 6.78
N LEU A 175 2.39 -6.53 6.12
CA LEU A 175 3.70 -6.73 5.53
C LEU A 175 4.78 -6.32 6.53
N ARG A 176 5.77 -7.19 6.69
CA ARG A 176 6.99 -6.90 7.44
C ARG A 176 8.15 -6.84 6.45
N CYS A 177 8.38 -5.65 5.92
CA CYS A 177 9.57 -5.39 5.12
C CYS A 177 10.72 -5.13 6.10
N LEU A 178 11.74 -5.99 6.10
CA LEU A 178 12.97 -5.72 6.84
C LEU A 178 13.58 -4.42 6.27
N PRO A 179 14.13 -3.53 7.11
CA PRO A 179 14.79 -2.33 6.61
C PRO A 179 15.91 -2.75 5.66
N SER A 180 15.80 -2.38 4.38
CA SER A 180 16.92 -2.50 3.45
C SER A 180 17.91 -1.40 3.85
N PHE A 181 18.92 -1.78 4.63
CA PHE A 181 20.10 -0.95 4.76
C PHE A 181 20.81 -0.97 3.39
N ALA A 182 20.65 0.11 2.64
CA ALA A 182 21.46 0.47 1.49
C ALA A 182 21.79 1.96 1.61
#